data_AF-A0A7X4HCZ5-F1
#
_entry.id   AF-A0A7X4HCZ5-F1
#
_cell.length_a   1.000
_cell.length_b   1.000
_cell.length_c   1.000
_cell.angle_alpha   90.00
_cell.angle_beta   90.00
_cell.angle_gamma   90.00
#
_symmetry.space_group_name_H-M   'P 1'
#
loop_
_entity.id
_entity.type
_entity.pdbx_description
1 polymer ?
#
loop_
_entity_poly.entity_id
_entity_poly.type
_entity_poly.pdbx_seq_one_letter_code
_entity_poly.pdbx_strand_id
1 'polypeptide(L)'
;MKPVHRWRAALLLGLALSSAAASSAEPVKVLRYILPAAETSFDPAVARDLTYTIRLKRGLLFTPDPAFKGRQRELTMADYVYSWKRLIDREITYFYWNMRDPVLGGIRLENERMIFTDILKAEVLCKLQTRNYQWIADYPDGDNFMQLFYGPNIGQNNNGCYQDAQYDAWYATSKRLPAGAGRDALYHKMARRLEATGGAMMGYARYRNMLAQRSVLGYKKHPILHQEWAYIDIERK
;
A
#
# COMPACT_ATOMS: atom_id res chain seq x y z
N MET A 1 39.11 76.66 7.53
CA MET A 1 38.41 75.72 6.63
C MET A 1 36.96 75.64 7.11
N LYS A 2 36.06 76.49 6.60
CA LYS A 2 35.03 76.25 5.54
C LYS A 2 33.89 75.29 5.98
N PRO A 3 32.62 75.53 5.55
CA PRO A 3 31.54 75.95 6.45
C PRO A 3 30.29 75.05 6.48
N VAL A 4 29.32 75.55 7.25
CA VAL A 4 27.94 75.14 7.55
C VAL A 4 26.96 75.13 6.34
N HIS A 5 25.97 74.23 6.42
CA HIS A 5 24.66 74.11 5.73
C HIS A 5 24.57 74.01 4.20
N ARG A 6 23.84 72.97 3.74
CA ARG A 6 22.81 73.06 2.69
C ARG A 6 21.84 71.88 2.72
N TRP A 7 20.56 72.17 2.97
CA TRP A 7 19.42 71.30 2.69
C TRP A 7 19.19 71.21 1.18
N ARG A 8 19.01 70.00 0.64
CA ARG A 8 18.15 69.72 -0.51
C ARG A 8 17.56 68.32 -0.39
N ALA A 9 16.26 68.28 -0.11
CA ALA A 9 15.43 67.15 -0.47
C ALA A 9 15.27 67.12 -2.00
N ALA A 10 15.47 65.95 -2.61
CA ALA A 10 14.86 65.61 -3.88
C ALA A 10 14.77 64.07 -3.96
N LEU A 11 13.52 63.61 -4.03
CA LEU A 11 13.06 62.26 -4.24
C LEU A 11 13.57 61.65 -5.57
N LEU A 12 13.33 60.34 -5.71
CA LEU A 12 13.34 59.49 -6.91
C LEU A 12 14.71 58.82 -7.20
N LEU A 13 14.87 57.51 -7.41
CA LEU A 13 13.95 56.41 -7.73
C LEU A 13 14.68 55.12 -7.30
N GLY A 14 14.17 54.39 -6.31
CA GLY A 14 14.74 53.11 -5.90
C GLY A 14 14.31 51.99 -6.85
N LEU A 15 15.23 51.50 -7.69
CA LEU A 15 15.08 50.17 -8.29
C LEU A 15 15.34 49.13 -7.20
N ALA A 16 14.27 48.66 -6.57
CA ALA A 16 14.32 47.48 -5.74
C ALA A 16 14.55 46.25 -6.64
N LEU A 17 15.80 45.77 -6.70
CA LEU A 17 16.04 44.37 -7.04
C LEU A 17 15.51 43.52 -5.89
N SER A 18 14.28 43.05 -6.05
CA SER A 18 13.72 41.99 -5.22
C SER A 18 14.52 40.70 -5.43
N SER A 19 15.41 40.39 -4.50
CA SER A 19 15.92 39.03 -4.35
C SER A 19 14.78 38.15 -3.85
N ALA A 20 14.15 37.44 -4.77
CA ALA A 20 13.22 36.38 -4.42
C ALA A 20 13.98 35.34 -3.58
N ALA A 21 13.59 35.21 -2.31
CA ALA A 21 14.04 34.12 -1.47
C ALA A 21 13.68 32.80 -2.16
N ALA A 22 14.70 31.99 -2.49
CA ALA A 22 14.50 30.65 -2.99
C ALA A 22 13.75 29.85 -1.90
N SER A 23 12.49 29.54 -2.17
CA SER A 23 11.70 28.63 -1.34
C SER A 23 12.40 27.27 -1.31
N SER A 24 13.00 26.94 -0.17
CA SER A 24 13.51 25.58 0.09
C SER A 24 12.33 24.62 0.05
N ALA A 25 12.17 23.89 -1.05
CA ALA A 25 11.20 22.80 -1.15
C ALA A 25 11.45 21.81 0.00
N GLU A 26 10.40 21.45 0.74
CA GLU A 26 10.49 20.40 1.75
C GLU A 26 11.04 19.10 1.13
N PRO A 27 11.85 18.32 1.86
CA PRO A 27 12.39 17.07 1.34
C PRO A 27 11.24 16.11 1.05
N VAL A 28 11.11 15.70 -0.22
CA VAL A 28 10.18 14.66 -0.66
C VAL A 28 10.46 13.39 0.13
N LYS A 29 9.46 12.85 0.83
CA LYS A 29 9.58 11.55 1.50
C LYS A 29 9.44 10.48 0.43
N VAL A 30 10.52 9.80 0.08
CA VAL A 30 10.45 8.67 -0.87
C VAL A 30 9.86 7.47 -0.13
N LEU A 31 8.89 6.78 -0.74
CA LEU A 31 8.40 5.47 -0.31
C LEU A 31 8.98 4.41 -1.26
N ARG A 32 9.97 3.67 -0.78
CA ARG A 32 10.53 2.54 -1.51
C ARG A 32 9.67 1.31 -1.28
N TYR A 33 9.15 0.75 -2.37
CA TYR A 33 8.27 -0.40 -2.34
C TYR A 33 8.81 -1.51 -3.24
N ILE A 34 9.01 -2.69 -2.66
CA ILE A 34 9.58 -3.84 -3.36
C ILE A 34 8.47 -4.82 -3.74
N LEU A 35 8.32 -5.04 -5.05
CA LEU A 35 7.46 -6.09 -5.61
C LEU A 35 8.27 -7.39 -5.74
N PRO A 36 7.88 -8.50 -5.09
CA PRO A 36 8.45 -9.81 -5.38
C PRO A 36 7.98 -10.22 -6.77
N ALA A 37 8.87 -10.17 -7.75
CA ALA A 37 8.59 -10.75 -9.05
C ALA A 37 8.75 -12.27 -8.98
N ALA A 38 7.64 -12.99 -9.16
CA ALA A 38 7.62 -14.29 -9.84
C ALA A 38 6.17 -14.66 -10.17
N GLU A 39 5.79 -14.63 -11.45
CA GLU A 39 4.88 -15.61 -12.09
C GLU A 39 4.84 -15.38 -13.61
N THR A 40 5.22 -16.43 -14.35
CA THR A 40 5.50 -16.48 -15.79
C THR A 40 4.28 -16.82 -16.65
N SER A 41 3.11 -16.22 -16.39
CA SER A 41 1.97 -16.39 -17.29
C SER A 41 1.07 -15.16 -17.30
N PHE A 42 1.46 -14.15 -18.08
CA PHE A 42 0.54 -13.14 -18.58
C PHE A 42 -0.05 -13.66 -19.89
N ASP A 43 -1.36 -13.91 -19.92
CA ASP A 43 -2.09 -14.19 -21.17
C ASP A 43 -2.64 -12.86 -21.73
N PRO A 44 -2.03 -12.28 -22.78
CA PRO A 44 -2.47 -11.02 -23.38
C PRO A 44 -3.77 -11.13 -24.20
N ALA A 45 -4.33 -12.33 -24.41
CA ALA A 45 -5.50 -12.52 -25.28
C ALA A 45 -6.84 -12.14 -24.61
N VAL A 46 -6.91 -12.07 -23.28
CA VAL A 46 -8.15 -11.77 -22.55
C VAL A 46 -8.41 -10.25 -22.39
N ALA A 47 -7.41 -9.40 -22.66
CA ALA A 47 -7.49 -7.97 -22.38
C ALA A 47 -8.19 -7.10 -23.45
N ARG A 48 -8.84 -7.70 -24.47
CA ARG A 48 -9.27 -6.96 -25.67
C ARG A 48 -10.76 -6.58 -25.76
N ASP A 49 -11.62 -6.89 -24.78
CA ASP A 49 -13.05 -6.59 -24.96
C ASP A 49 -13.86 -6.30 -23.66
N LEU A 50 -13.39 -5.35 -22.84
CA LEU A 50 -14.14 -4.90 -21.66
C LEU A 50 -14.77 -3.51 -21.87
N THR A 51 -15.82 -3.46 -22.69
CA THR A 51 -16.70 -2.29 -22.80
C THR A 51 -17.81 -2.39 -21.75
N TYR A 52 -17.68 -1.67 -20.63
CA TYR A 52 -18.72 -1.62 -19.60
C TYR A 52 -19.82 -0.63 -20.01
N THR A 53 -21.04 -1.12 -20.23
CA THR A 53 -22.21 -0.26 -20.45
C THR A 53 -22.85 0.09 -19.11
N ILE A 54 -22.64 1.31 -18.63
CA ILE A 54 -23.29 1.82 -17.41
C ILE A 54 -24.62 2.46 -17.78
N ARG A 55 -25.70 2.03 -17.14
CA ARG A 55 -27.04 2.60 -17.31
C ARG A 55 -27.39 3.45 -16.10
N LEU A 56 -27.64 4.74 -16.33
CA LEU A 56 -28.08 5.64 -15.29
C LEU A 56 -29.58 5.49 -15.03
N LYS A 57 -29.97 5.41 -13.75
CA LYS A 57 -31.38 5.49 -13.36
C LYS A 57 -31.88 6.93 -13.55
N ARG A 58 -33.00 7.10 -14.27
CA ARG A 58 -33.66 8.40 -14.45
C ARG A 58 -34.26 8.90 -13.13
N GLY A 59 -34.32 10.21 -12.97
CA GLY A 59 -34.86 10.89 -11.79
C GLY A 59 -33.87 11.09 -10.65
N LEU A 60 -32.58 10.81 -10.85
CA LEU A 60 -31.54 11.15 -9.88
C LEU A 60 -31.28 12.66 -9.94
N LEU A 61 -31.50 13.38 -8.86
CA LEU A 61 -31.32 14.83 -8.79
C LEU A 61 -30.02 15.17 -8.06
N PHE A 62 -29.34 16.23 -8.48
CA PHE A 62 -28.24 16.80 -7.71
C PHE A 62 -28.74 17.43 -6.42
N THR A 63 -27.91 17.39 -5.38
CA THR A 63 -28.13 18.16 -4.15
C THR A 63 -28.27 19.65 -4.51
N PRO A 64 -29.22 20.39 -3.91
CA PRO A 64 -29.39 21.81 -4.17
C PRO A 64 -28.07 22.58 -3.95
N ASP A 65 -27.65 23.32 -4.98
CA ASP A 65 -26.43 24.12 -4.96
C ASP A 65 -26.71 25.51 -5.58
N PRO A 66 -26.14 26.61 -5.05
CA PRO A 66 -26.30 27.95 -5.60
C PRO A 66 -25.98 28.06 -7.10
N ALA A 67 -25.08 27.23 -7.64
CA ALA A 67 -24.75 27.19 -9.06
C ALA A 67 -25.97 26.91 -9.96
N PHE A 68 -26.98 26.21 -9.42
CA PHE A 68 -28.22 25.89 -10.14
C PHE A 68 -29.30 26.97 -9.99
N LYS A 69 -29.01 28.10 -9.31
CA LYS A 69 -29.92 29.25 -9.14
C LYS A 69 -31.31 28.84 -8.64
N GLY A 70 -31.35 27.90 -7.69
CA GLY A 70 -32.58 27.40 -7.06
C GLY A 70 -33.40 26.43 -7.91
N ARG A 71 -32.91 25.98 -9.08
CA ARG A 71 -33.59 24.98 -9.92
C ARG A 71 -33.07 23.59 -9.59
N GLN A 72 -33.98 22.63 -9.41
CA GLN A 72 -33.60 21.22 -9.33
C GLN A 72 -33.10 20.73 -10.69
N ARG A 73 -31.99 19.99 -10.67
CA ARG A 73 -31.30 19.57 -11.88
C ARG A 73 -31.02 18.07 -11.82
N GLU A 74 -31.56 17.35 -12.80
CA GLU A 74 -31.36 15.90 -12.94
C GLU A 74 -29.92 15.60 -13.36
N LEU A 75 -29.33 14.57 -12.78
CA LEU A 75 -28.03 14.04 -13.12
C LEU A 75 -28.11 13.26 -14.43
N THR A 76 -27.21 13.54 -15.37
CA THR A 76 -27.18 12.92 -16.69
C THR A 76 -25.87 12.18 -16.93
N MET A 77 -25.80 11.37 -17.99
CA MET A 77 -24.56 10.70 -18.37
C MET A 77 -23.44 11.68 -18.73
N ALA A 78 -23.78 12.87 -19.25
CA ALA A 78 -22.80 13.90 -19.57
C ALA A 78 -22.04 14.37 -18.32
N ASP A 79 -22.68 14.35 -17.14
CA ASP A 79 -22.05 14.76 -15.87
C ASP A 79 -21.09 13.71 -15.35
N TYR A 80 -21.45 12.43 -15.46
CA TYR A 80 -20.51 11.34 -15.17
C TYR A 80 -19.29 11.41 -16.07
N VAL A 81 -19.50 11.59 -17.38
CA VAL A 81 -18.40 11.76 -18.34
C VAL A 81 -17.58 13.01 -18.00
N TYR A 82 -18.22 14.12 -17.62
CA TYR A 82 -17.54 15.33 -17.20
C TYR A 82 -16.70 15.09 -15.93
N SER A 83 -17.25 14.50 -14.87
CA SER A 83 -16.51 14.18 -13.64
C SER A 83 -15.34 13.23 -13.89
N TRP A 84 -15.50 12.24 -14.78
CA TRP A 84 -14.41 11.35 -15.17
C TRP A 84 -13.34 12.04 -16.01
N LYS A 85 -13.74 12.86 -16.98
CA LYS A 85 -12.80 13.70 -17.73
C LYS A 85 -12.07 14.67 -16.80
N ARG A 86 -12.77 15.20 -15.80
CA ARG A 86 -12.20 16.09 -14.78
C ARG A 86 -11.19 15.36 -13.90
N LEU A 87 -11.40 14.08 -13.57
CA LEU A 87 -10.45 13.24 -12.82
C LEU A 87 -9.13 13.00 -13.57
N ILE A 88 -9.16 13.03 -14.90
CA ILE A 88 -7.97 12.86 -15.77
C ILE A 88 -7.47 14.19 -16.36
N ASP A 89 -8.08 15.30 -15.99
CA ASP A 89 -7.73 16.63 -16.48
C ASP A 89 -6.40 17.07 -15.85
N ARG A 90 -5.44 17.43 -16.70
CA ARG A 90 -4.05 17.74 -16.29
C ARG A 90 -3.94 19.05 -15.50
N GLU A 91 -4.96 19.91 -15.54
CA GLU A 91 -4.98 21.17 -14.79
C GLU A 91 -5.60 21.05 -13.39
N ILE A 92 -6.07 19.86 -12.98
CA ILE A 92 -6.82 19.65 -11.73
C ILE A 92 -6.13 18.61 -10.84
N THR A 93 -5.65 19.04 -9.66
CA THR A 93 -5.03 18.16 -8.66
C THR A 93 -6.10 17.45 -7.82
N TYR A 94 -6.11 16.11 -7.83
CA TYR A 94 -6.97 15.28 -6.97
C TYR A 94 -6.17 14.57 -5.88
N PHE A 95 -6.74 14.49 -4.68
CA PHE A 95 -6.29 13.58 -3.63
C PHE A 95 -7.22 12.39 -3.52
N TYR A 96 -6.95 11.32 -4.28
CA TYR A 96 -7.23 9.96 -3.84
C TYR A 96 -6.49 8.95 -4.73
N TRP A 97 -5.81 7.99 -4.08
CA TRP A 97 -5.18 6.79 -4.62
C TRP A 97 -5.04 6.67 -6.17
N ASN A 98 -3.78 6.71 -6.63
CA ASN A 98 -3.24 6.37 -7.95
C ASN A 98 -2.82 7.55 -8.86
N MET A 99 -1.52 7.81 -8.76
CA MET A 99 -0.65 8.73 -9.48
C MET A 99 -0.63 8.56 -11.01
N ARG A 100 -0.30 9.67 -11.71
CA ARG A 100 0.95 9.76 -12.50
C ARG A 100 1.46 11.23 -12.47
N ASP A 101 2.60 11.44 -11.81
CA ASP A 101 3.29 12.71 -11.46
C ASP A 101 2.54 13.78 -10.61
N PRO A 102 2.15 13.49 -9.35
CA PRO A 102 1.87 14.55 -8.38
C PRO A 102 3.09 14.82 -7.48
N VAL A 103 3.73 15.99 -7.66
CA VAL A 103 4.41 16.68 -6.55
C VAL A 103 3.42 17.66 -5.94
N LEU A 104 2.52 17.13 -5.11
CA LEU A 104 1.92 17.83 -3.97
C LEU A 104 1.34 16.74 -3.04
N GLY A 105 1.94 16.57 -1.85
CA GLY A 105 1.61 15.47 -0.92
C GLY A 105 2.81 14.62 -0.48
N GLY A 106 3.98 14.82 -1.09
CA GLY A 106 5.28 14.44 -0.52
C GLY A 106 5.65 12.96 -0.48
N ILE A 107 4.96 12.06 -1.20
CA ILE A 107 5.33 10.63 -1.29
C ILE A 107 5.62 10.20 -2.73
N ARG A 108 6.87 9.83 -3.03
CA ARG A 108 7.31 9.29 -4.32
C ARG A 108 7.50 7.78 -4.21
N LEU A 109 6.82 6.99 -5.05
CA LEU A 109 7.04 5.54 -5.09
C LEU A 109 8.26 5.20 -5.96
N GLU A 110 9.28 4.62 -5.35
CA GLU A 110 10.45 4.09 -6.06
C GLU A 110 10.48 2.57 -5.95
N ASN A 111 10.49 1.88 -7.11
CA ASN A 111 10.57 0.43 -7.16
C ASN A 111 12.04 -0.01 -7.24
N GLU A 112 12.56 -0.47 -6.12
CA GLU A 112 13.91 -1.03 -6.01
C GLU A 112 13.86 -2.53 -6.32
N ARG A 113 14.40 -2.90 -7.49
CA ARG A 113 14.47 -4.29 -7.92
C ARG A 113 15.72 -4.93 -7.35
N MET A 114 15.52 -5.93 -6.49
CA MET A 114 16.58 -6.72 -5.88
C MET A 114 16.32 -8.21 -6.14
N ILE A 115 17.38 -9.01 -6.09
CA ILE A 115 17.23 -10.46 -6.02
C ILE A 115 16.72 -10.86 -4.64
N PHE A 116 15.97 -11.96 -4.56
CA PHE A 116 15.28 -12.38 -3.34
C PHE A 116 16.23 -12.52 -2.12
N THR A 117 17.43 -13.05 -2.32
CA THR A 117 18.43 -13.19 -1.25
C THR A 117 18.85 -11.86 -0.64
N ASP A 118 18.95 -10.81 -1.45
CA ASP A 118 19.35 -9.48 -0.97
C ASP A 118 18.18 -8.75 -0.32
N ILE A 119 16.95 -8.98 -0.79
CA ILE A 119 15.71 -8.54 -0.12
C ILE A 119 15.65 -9.11 1.30
N LEU A 120 15.93 -10.40 1.48
CA LEU A 120 15.94 -11.03 2.81
C LEU A 120 17.01 -10.44 3.73
N LYS A 121 18.22 -10.20 3.22
CA LYS A 121 19.28 -9.54 4.02
C LYS A 121 18.89 -8.12 4.43
N ALA A 122 18.32 -7.35 3.51
CA ALA A 122 17.89 -5.98 3.77
C ALA A 122 16.73 -5.92 4.77
N GLU A 123 15.84 -6.90 4.74
CA GLU A 123 14.74 -7.06 5.68
C GLU A 123 15.21 -7.36 7.09
N VAL A 124 16.08 -8.37 7.28
CA VAL A 124 16.63 -8.73 8.59
C VAL A 124 17.35 -7.53 9.23
N LEU A 125 17.94 -6.66 8.40
CA LEU A 125 18.61 -5.43 8.82
C LEU A 125 17.67 -4.22 8.98
N CYS A 126 16.36 -4.38 8.85
CA CYS A 126 15.36 -3.30 8.90
C CYS A 126 15.63 -2.15 7.91
N LYS A 127 16.25 -2.44 6.77
CA LYS A 127 16.59 -1.43 5.74
C LYS A 127 15.48 -1.19 4.73
N LEU A 128 14.44 -2.03 4.76
CA LEU A 128 13.30 -1.91 3.85
C LEU A 128 12.28 -0.93 4.39
N GLN A 129 11.83 -0.01 3.55
CA GLN A 129 10.77 0.91 3.93
C GLN A 129 9.40 0.26 3.80
N THR A 130 9.11 -0.37 2.67
CA THR A 130 7.92 -1.22 2.48
C THR A 130 8.22 -2.37 1.51
N ARG A 131 7.54 -3.50 1.69
CA ARG A 131 7.57 -4.63 0.76
C ARG A 131 6.26 -5.39 0.80
N ASN A 132 5.95 -6.07 -0.29
CA ASN A 132 4.98 -7.16 -0.20
C ASN A 132 5.62 -8.35 0.48
N TYR A 133 4.97 -8.84 1.52
CA TYR A 133 5.39 -10.02 2.23
C TYR A 133 4.30 -11.08 2.26
N GLN A 134 4.73 -12.34 2.31
CA GLN A 134 3.87 -13.51 2.31
C GLN A 134 4.38 -14.46 3.37
N TRP A 135 3.44 -15.09 4.09
CA TRP A 135 3.75 -16.12 5.06
C TRP A 135 2.87 -17.34 4.79
N ILE A 136 3.45 -18.52 4.91
CA ILE A 136 2.74 -19.80 4.94
C ILE A 136 2.88 -20.38 6.34
N ALA A 137 1.82 -21.02 6.84
CA ALA A 137 1.87 -21.60 8.18
C ALA A 137 2.94 -22.69 8.26
N ASP A 138 3.82 -22.63 9.27
CA ASP A 138 4.78 -23.72 9.55
C ASP A 138 4.12 -24.86 10.35
N TYR A 139 3.11 -24.51 11.14
CA TYR A 139 2.28 -25.41 11.95
C TYR A 139 0.87 -24.82 12.08
N PRO A 140 -0.17 -25.64 12.32
CA PRO A 140 -1.57 -25.21 12.25
C PRO A 140 -2.02 -24.47 13.53
N ASP A 141 -1.34 -23.38 13.89
CA ASP A 141 -1.68 -22.56 15.05
C ASP A 141 -1.55 -21.06 14.72
N GLY A 142 -2.43 -20.23 15.28
CA GLY A 142 -2.41 -18.77 15.11
C GLY A 142 -1.14 -18.12 15.65
N ASP A 143 -0.47 -18.74 16.64
CA ASP A 143 0.83 -18.31 17.17
C ASP A 143 1.87 -18.11 16.05
N ASN A 144 1.87 -18.99 15.04
CA ASN A 144 2.81 -18.93 13.92
C ASN A 144 2.73 -17.59 13.14
N PHE A 145 1.55 -16.97 13.11
CA PHE A 145 1.33 -15.68 12.48
C PHE A 145 1.53 -14.52 13.46
N MET A 146 1.10 -14.68 14.72
CA MET A 146 1.21 -13.62 15.73
C MET A 146 2.67 -13.32 16.10
N GLN A 147 3.54 -14.33 16.04
CA GLN A 147 4.97 -14.16 16.32
C GLN A 147 5.69 -13.23 15.34
N LEU A 148 5.14 -13.02 14.14
CA LEU A 148 5.77 -12.21 13.07
C LEU A 148 5.77 -10.72 13.38
N PHE A 149 5.05 -10.31 14.42
CA PHE A 149 4.94 -8.93 14.87
C PHE A 149 5.40 -8.76 16.32
N TYR A 150 5.97 -9.80 16.92
CA TYR A 150 6.52 -9.70 18.27
C TYR A 150 7.86 -8.94 18.23
N GLY A 151 7.97 -7.86 19.01
CA GLY A 151 9.14 -6.98 19.01
C GLY A 151 10.48 -7.69 19.25
N PRO A 152 10.57 -8.62 20.22
CA PRO A 152 11.79 -9.40 20.44
C PRO A 152 12.20 -10.34 19.29
N ASN A 153 11.34 -10.57 18.29
CA ASN A 153 11.67 -11.36 17.09
C ASN A 153 12.30 -10.51 15.96
N ILE A 154 12.62 -9.23 16.22
CA ILE A 154 13.30 -8.37 15.23
C ILE A 154 14.69 -8.91 14.90
N GLY A 155 15.04 -8.87 13.62
CA GLY A 155 16.26 -9.50 13.10
C GLY A 155 16.16 -11.02 12.96
N GLN A 156 14.99 -11.60 13.23
CA GLN A 156 14.66 -13.00 12.96
C GLN A 156 13.50 -13.05 11.97
N ASN A 157 12.29 -13.35 12.46
CA ASN A 157 11.06 -13.53 11.69
C ASN A 157 10.08 -12.35 11.85
N ASN A 158 10.36 -11.37 12.71
CA ASN A 158 9.70 -10.07 12.64
C ASN A 158 10.37 -9.18 11.60
N ASN A 159 9.79 -9.29 10.42
CA ASN A 159 10.30 -8.79 9.17
C ASN A 159 9.88 -7.35 8.85
N GLY A 160 8.80 -6.89 9.48
CA GLY A 160 8.38 -5.48 9.42
C GLY A 160 9.10 -4.58 10.42
N CYS A 161 9.99 -5.16 11.24
CA CYS A 161 10.63 -4.48 12.37
C CYS A 161 9.63 -3.76 13.29
N TYR A 162 8.43 -4.33 13.40
CA TYR A 162 7.31 -3.77 14.14
C TYR A 162 7.56 -3.91 15.64
N GLN A 163 7.31 -2.84 16.40
CA GLN A 163 7.40 -2.83 17.85
C GLN A 163 6.16 -2.17 18.42
N ASP A 164 5.49 -2.87 19.34
CA ASP A 164 4.36 -2.32 20.07
C ASP A 164 4.27 -3.01 21.44
N ALA A 165 4.47 -2.23 22.51
CA ALA A 165 4.54 -2.77 23.86
C ALA A 165 3.25 -3.49 24.31
N GLN A 166 2.09 -3.05 23.80
CA GLN A 166 0.82 -3.67 24.12
C GLN A 166 0.66 -5.00 23.37
N TYR A 167 1.04 -5.03 22.09
CA TYR A 167 1.11 -6.25 21.30
C TYR A 167 2.03 -7.28 21.96
N ASP A 168 3.23 -6.87 22.36
CA ASP A 168 4.23 -7.75 22.99
C ASP A 168 3.74 -8.34 24.30
N ALA A 169 3.05 -7.54 25.14
CA ALA A 169 2.45 -8.02 26.38
C ALA A 169 1.36 -9.07 26.14
N TRP A 170 0.49 -8.86 25.14
CA TRP A 170 -0.53 -9.83 24.75
C TRP A 170 0.06 -11.10 24.16
N TYR A 171 1.08 -10.98 23.31
CA TYR A 171 1.78 -12.12 22.75
C TYR A 171 2.42 -12.96 23.85
N ALA A 172 3.17 -12.36 24.77
CA ALA A 172 3.78 -13.06 25.91
C ALA A 172 2.72 -13.74 26.81
N THR A 173 1.55 -13.13 26.97
CA THR A 173 0.42 -13.73 27.68
C THR A 173 -0.14 -14.93 26.92
N SER A 174 -0.30 -14.83 25.59
CA SER A 174 -0.84 -15.90 24.76
C SER A 174 0.02 -17.18 24.80
N LYS A 175 1.34 -17.05 24.96
CA LYS A 175 2.26 -18.19 25.10
C LYS A 175 2.06 -19.01 26.38
N ARG A 176 1.44 -18.42 27.41
CA ARG A 176 1.17 -19.08 28.69
C ARG A 176 -0.23 -19.70 28.75
N LEU A 177 -1.07 -19.44 27.74
CA LEU A 177 -2.42 -19.97 27.66
C LEU A 177 -2.46 -21.25 26.81
N PRO A 178 -3.24 -22.26 27.22
CA PRO A 178 -3.54 -23.39 26.34
C PRO A 178 -4.36 -22.94 25.13
N ALA A 179 -4.39 -23.77 24.10
CA ALA A 179 -5.27 -23.57 22.96
C ALA A 179 -6.75 -23.53 23.40
N GLY A 180 -7.49 -22.53 22.92
CA GLY A 180 -8.90 -22.36 23.23
C GLY A 180 -9.35 -20.90 23.17
N ALA A 181 -10.62 -20.68 23.48
CA ALA A 181 -11.30 -19.39 23.29
C ALA A 181 -10.60 -18.20 23.96
N GLY A 182 -9.96 -18.40 25.12
CA GLY A 182 -9.22 -17.36 25.82
C GLY A 182 -8.00 -16.87 25.04
N ARG A 183 -7.25 -17.79 24.41
CA ARG A 183 -6.09 -17.47 23.58
C ARG A 183 -6.52 -16.89 22.23
N ASP A 184 -7.58 -17.41 21.65
CA ASP A 184 -8.13 -16.92 20.38
C ASP A 184 -8.64 -15.47 20.50
N ALA A 185 -9.27 -15.13 21.63
CA ALA A 185 -9.67 -13.75 21.91
C ALA A 185 -8.47 -12.79 21.98
N LEU A 186 -7.30 -13.24 22.47
CA LEU A 186 -6.08 -12.44 22.42
C LEU A 186 -5.56 -12.30 20.99
N TYR A 187 -5.59 -13.37 20.19
CA TYR A 187 -5.21 -13.31 18.77
C TYR A 187 -6.06 -12.31 17.98
N HIS A 188 -7.37 -12.26 18.22
CA HIS A 188 -8.23 -11.24 17.61
C HIS A 188 -7.88 -9.82 18.05
N LYS A 189 -7.56 -9.59 19.34
CA LYS A 189 -7.10 -8.27 19.81
C LYS A 189 -5.79 -7.85 19.16
N MET A 190 -4.84 -8.78 19.04
CA MET A 190 -3.56 -8.56 18.37
C MET A 190 -3.76 -8.21 16.89
N ALA A 191 -4.62 -8.95 16.17
CA ALA A 191 -4.96 -8.64 14.78
C ALA A 191 -5.56 -7.22 14.63
N ARG A 192 -6.51 -6.85 15.49
CA ARG A 192 -7.08 -5.49 15.49
C ARG A 192 -6.06 -4.40 15.81
N ARG A 193 -5.08 -4.68 16.67
CA ARG A 193 -3.99 -3.74 16.96
C ARG A 193 -3.15 -3.50 15.71
N LEU A 194 -2.78 -4.55 14.99
CA LEU A 194 -2.00 -4.43 13.74
C LEU A 194 -2.74 -3.61 12.68
N GLU A 195 -4.05 -3.84 12.52
CA GLU A 195 -4.91 -3.06 11.63
C GLU A 195 -4.94 -1.57 12.03
N ALA A 196 -5.12 -1.28 13.31
CA ALA A 196 -5.25 0.09 13.82
C ALA A 196 -3.92 0.86 13.80
N THR A 197 -2.79 0.19 14.04
CA THR A 197 -1.46 0.82 14.04
C THR A 197 -0.82 0.85 12.67
N GLY A 198 -1.38 0.17 11.67
CA GLY A 198 -0.77 0.01 10.36
C GLY A 198 0.53 -0.80 10.38
N GLY A 199 0.68 -1.73 11.33
CA GLY A 199 1.88 -2.57 11.46
C GLY A 199 2.08 -3.50 10.25
N ALA A 200 0.96 -3.89 9.62
CA ALA A 200 0.94 -4.47 8.29
C ALA A 200 -0.38 -4.11 7.60
N MET A 201 -0.34 -3.95 6.28
CA MET A 201 -1.52 -3.93 5.45
C MET A 201 -1.81 -5.36 4.99
N MET A 202 -2.87 -5.96 5.51
CA MET A 202 -3.28 -7.30 5.12
C MET A 202 -3.79 -7.29 3.68
N GLY A 203 -3.14 -8.10 2.83
CA GLY A 203 -3.53 -8.28 1.43
C GLY A 203 -4.67 -9.28 1.29
N TYR A 204 -4.34 -10.49 0.83
CA TYR A 204 -5.31 -11.53 0.49
C TYR A 204 -4.83 -12.91 0.94
N ALA A 205 -5.78 -13.77 1.32
CA ALA A 205 -5.54 -15.20 1.46
C ALA A 205 -5.55 -15.87 0.06
N ARG A 206 -4.63 -16.80 -0.17
CA ARG A 206 -4.46 -17.42 -1.49
C ARG A 206 -5.15 -18.77 -1.57
N TYR A 207 -5.95 -18.93 -2.61
CA TYR A 207 -6.27 -20.24 -3.15
C TYR A 207 -5.21 -20.61 -4.18
N ARG A 208 -4.66 -21.83 -4.10
CA ARG A 208 -3.68 -22.34 -5.06
C ARG A 208 -4.33 -23.42 -5.90
N ASN A 209 -4.35 -23.20 -7.20
CA ASN A 209 -4.75 -24.20 -8.18
C ASN A 209 -3.49 -24.88 -8.73
N MET A 210 -3.52 -26.21 -8.80
CA MET A 210 -2.38 -27.02 -9.25
C MET A 210 -2.85 -27.88 -10.41
N LEU A 211 -2.05 -27.93 -11.47
CA LEU A 211 -2.27 -28.84 -12.60
C LEU A 211 -1.29 -30.01 -12.51
N ALA A 212 -1.82 -31.22 -12.53
CA ALA A 212 -1.04 -32.45 -12.59
C ALA A 212 -1.36 -33.19 -13.90
N GLN A 213 -0.37 -33.86 -14.48
CA GLN A 213 -0.63 -34.75 -15.61
C GLN A 213 -1.45 -35.96 -15.16
N ARG A 214 -2.25 -36.52 -16.08
CA ARG A 214 -3.11 -37.69 -15.79
C ARG A 214 -2.33 -38.88 -15.22
N SER A 215 -1.08 -39.10 -15.67
CA SER A 215 -0.25 -40.20 -15.21
C SER A 215 0.34 -39.99 -13.80
N VAL A 216 0.19 -38.82 -13.20
CA VAL A 216 0.65 -38.54 -11.84
C VAL A 216 -0.39 -39.08 -10.85
N LEU A 217 0.01 -40.12 -10.11
CA LEU A 217 -0.82 -40.77 -9.11
C LEU A 217 -0.48 -40.24 -7.70
N GLY A 218 -1.45 -40.28 -6.79
CA GLY A 218 -1.22 -39.99 -5.37
C GLY A 218 -0.99 -38.51 -5.03
N TYR A 219 -1.04 -37.59 -6.00
CA TYR A 219 -0.86 -36.16 -5.72
C TYR A 219 -2.00 -35.62 -4.84
N LYS A 220 -1.66 -35.26 -3.60
CA LYS A 220 -2.52 -34.51 -2.69
C LYS A 220 -1.70 -33.41 -2.02
N LYS A 221 -2.02 -32.16 -2.32
CA LYS A 221 -1.27 -31.04 -1.74
C LYS A 221 -1.60 -30.89 -0.25
N HIS A 222 -0.58 -30.97 0.60
CA HIS A 222 -0.72 -30.61 2.01
C HIS A 222 -0.69 -29.08 2.16
N PRO A 223 -1.54 -28.48 3.01
CA PRO A 223 -1.61 -27.02 3.19
C PRO A 223 -0.38 -26.38 3.88
N ILE A 224 0.59 -27.18 4.33
CA ILE A 224 1.73 -26.77 5.18
C ILE A 224 2.99 -27.51 4.73
N LEU A 225 2.94 -28.85 4.75
CA LEU A 225 4.09 -29.67 4.39
C LEU A 225 4.35 -29.68 2.87
N HIS A 226 5.63 -29.67 2.51
CA HIS A 226 6.11 -29.73 1.13
C HIS A 226 6.80 -31.08 0.83
N GLN A 227 6.23 -32.17 1.34
CA GLN A 227 6.79 -33.53 1.24
C GLN A 227 5.88 -34.49 0.49
N GLU A 228 4.93 -33.97 -0.29
CA GLU A 228 4.00 -34.79 -1.08
C GLU A 228 4.71 -35.74 -2.05
N TRP A 229 5.95 -35.43 -2.47
CA TRP A 229 6.75 -36.23 -3.39
C TRP A 229 6.97 -37.67 -2.91
N ALA A 230 6.96 -37.92 -1.61
CA ALA A 230 7.10 -39.27 -1.05
C ALA A 230 5.89 -40.17 -1.35
N TYR A 231 4.77 -39.59 -1.75
CA TYR A 231 3.50 -40.28 -2.04
C TYR A 231 3.07 -40.14 -3.50
N ILE A 232 3.90 -39.51 -4.34
CA ILE A 232 3.64 -39.36 -5.76
C ILE A 232 4.24 -40.55 -6.50
N ASP A 233 3.46 -41.12 -7.42
CA ASP A 233 3.94 -42.12 -8.37
C ASP A 233 3.56 -41.73 -9.80
N ILE A 234 4.15 -42.40 -10.78
CA ILE A 234 3.87 -42.20 -12.20
C ILE A 234 3.39 -43.53 -12.79
N GLU A 235 2.19 -43.51 -13.38
CA GLU A 235 1.68 -44.63 -14.18
C GLU A 235 2.65 -44.92 -15.33
N ARG A 236 3.26 -46.12 -15.31
CA ARG A 236 4.14 -46.57 -16.39
C ARG A 236 3.30 -46.99 -17.59
N LYS A 237 3.70 -46.53 -18.78
CA LYS A 237 3.10 -46.91 -20.06
C LYS A 237 3.44 -48.35 -20.43
#